data_AF-A0A7U4GBW7-F1
#
_entry.id   AF-A0A7U4GBW7-F1
#
_cell.length_a   1.000
_cell.length_b   1.000
_cell.length_c   1.000
_cell.angle_alpha   90.00
_cell.angle_beta   90.00
_cell.angle_gamma   90.00
#
_symmetry.space_group_name_H-M   'P 1'
#
loop_
_entity.id
_entity.type
_entity.pdbx_description
1 polymer ?
#
loop_
_entity_poly.entity_id
_entity_poly.type
_entity_poly.pdbx_seq_one_letter_code
_entity_poly.pdbx_strand_id
1 'polypeptide(L)'
;MLKTTSTLLFSAALFSTTAHAVIQDQQWGNWFGNISAMEFEINTQNNSGEVLTLTCTSGKLAVAYSVPAEDYRVSSLTGLAEPGISVNGTNHSLDEMAFTALKATSEKDVIKMTSMNAAISKKFSAKGLNEALADTSWQNCINH
;
A
#
# COMPACT_ATOMS: atom_id res chain seq x y z
N MET A 1 -20.09 -59.40 43.16
CA MET A 1 -20.10 -59.04 41.73
C MET A 1 -20.54 -57.59 41.60
N LEU A 2 -19.83 -56.86 40.72
CA LEU A 2 -20.20 -55.60 40.06
C LEU A 2 -20.02 -54.23 40.77
N LYS A 3 -18.97 -53.53 40.31
CA LYS A 3 -18.86 -52.11 39.86
C LYS A 3 -19.23 -51.02 40.88
N THR A 4 -18.42 -49.98 41.08
CA THR A 4 -18.20 -48.95 40.05
C THR A 4 -16.99 -48.06 40.40
N THR A 5 -16.01 -47.96 39.50
CA THR A 5 -14.93 -46.97 39.56
C THR A 5 -15.45 -45.68 38.89
N SER A 6 -15.58 -44.60 39.66
CA SER A 6 -15.95 -43.29 39.16
C SER A 6 -14.71 -42.56 38.64
N THR A 7 -14.57 -42.47 37.33
CA THR A 7 -13.53 -41.67 36.65
C THR A 7 -14.03 -40.22 36.51
N LEU A 8 -13.44 -39.32 37.28
CA LEU A 8 -13.60 -37.87 37.10
C LEU A 8 -12.80 -37.43 35.86
N LEU A 9 -13.49 -37.18 34.75
CA LEU A 9 -12.91 -36.52 33.58
C LEU A 9 -12.88 -35.01 33.83
N PHE A 10 -11.69 -34.46 34.06
CA PHE A 10 -11.44 -33.02 34.06
C PHE A 10 -11.43 -32.53 32.60
N SER A 11 -12.51 -31.89 32.17
CA SER A 11 -12.57 -31.19 30.88
C SER A 11 -11.77 -29.90 30.96
N ALA A 12 -10.55 -29.90 30.44
CA ALA A 12 -9.79 -28.68 30.20
C ALA A 12 -10.42 -27.92 29.02
N ALA A 13 -11.17 -26.86 29.31
CA ALA A 13 -11.60 -25.91 28.30
C ALA A 13 -10.37 -25.11 27.82
N LEU A 14 -9.80 -25.51 26.69
CA LEU A 14 -8.81 -24.71 25.99
C LEU A 14 -9.54 -23.51 25.40
N PHE A 15 -9.45 -22.36 26.08
CA PHE A 15 -9.84 -21.08 25.50
C PHE A 15 -8.84 -20.75 24.39
N SER A 16 -9.18 -21.13 23.17
CA SER A 16 -8.47 -20.67 21.97
C SER A 16 -8.68 -19.17 21.85
N THR A 17 -7.77 -18.37 22.39
CA THR A 17 -7.69 -16.95 22.04
C THR A 17 -7.37 -16.90 20.54
N THR A 18 -8.36 -16.56 19.72
CA THR A 18 -8.10 -16.17 18.33
C THR A 18 -7.25 -14.92 18.39
N ALA A 19 -5.94 -15.08 18.29
CA ALA A 19 -5.03 -13.98 18.01
C ALA A 19 -5.38 -13.48 16.61
N HIS A 20 -6.32 -12.54 16.53
CA HIS A 20 -6.42 -11.68 15.37
C HIS A 20 -5.11 -10.90 15.36
N ALA A 21 -4.15 -11.32 14.55
CA ALA A 21 -2.97 -10.53 14.27
C ALA A 21 -3.49 -9.23 13.66
N VAL A 22 -3.65 -8.20 14.49
CA VAL A 22 -3.81 -6.83 14.02
C VAL A 22 -2.47 -6.52 13.39
N ILE A 23 -2.37 -6.70 12.07
CA ILE A 23 -1.26 -6.16 11.30
C ILE A 23 -1.42 -4.65 11.45
N GLN A 24 -0.64 -4.08 12.36
CA GLN A 24 -0.58 -2.65 12.54
C GLN A 24 0.10 -2.10 11.30
N ASP A 25 -0.64 -1.34 10.49
CA ASP A 25 -0.06 -0.68 9.32
C ASP A 25 1.21 0.06 9.75
N GLN A 26 2.30 -0.21 9.02
CA GLN A 26 3.56 0.48 9.24
C GLN A 26 3.40 1.93 8.77
N GLN A 27 4.12 2.85 9.41
CA GLN A 27 4.06 4.27 9.10
C GLN A 27 5.46 4.83 8.83
N TRP A 28 5.59 5.57 7.73
CA TRP A 28 6.78 6.32 7.35
C TRP A 28 6.36 7.74 6.99
N GLY A 29 6.48 8.67 7.94
CA GLY A 29 5.99 10.04 7.77
C GLY A 29 4.50 10.07 7.45
N ASN A 30 4.16 10.43 6.21
CA ASN A 30 2.78 10.54 5.71
C ASN A 30 2.31 9.28 4.95
N TRP A 31 3.14 8.23 4.91
CA TRP A 31 2.86 6.98 4.21
C TRP A 31 2.53 5.88 5.20
N PHE A 32 1.53 5.08 4.87
CA PHE A 32 0.99 4.01 5.71
C PHE A 32 0.80 2.74 4.88
N GLY A 33 0.97 1.58 5.49
CA GLY A 33 0.56 0.32 4.89
C GLY A 33 1.53 -0.82 5.17
N ASN A 34 1.66 -1.73 4.20
CA ASN A 34 2.41 -2.96 4.37
C ASN A 34 3.41 -3.15 3.24
N ILE A 35 4.62 -3.52 3.64
CA ILE A 35 5.71 -3.88 2.74
C ILE A 35 6.19 -5.26 3.13
N SER A 36 6.23 -6.16 2.16
CA SER A 36 6.85 -7.47 2.24
C SER A 36 8.08 -7.52 1.34
N ALA A 37 8.83 -8.63 1.39
CA ALA A 37 10.00 -8.79 0.55
C ALA A 37 9.70 -8.69 -0.96
N MET A 38 8.48 -9.00 -1.39
CA MET A 38 8.12 -9.15 -2.81
C MET A 38 6.93 -8.28 -3.25
N GLU A 39 6.19 -7.70 -2.32
CA GLU A 39 4.99 -6.92 -2.61
C GLU A 39 4.82 -5.79 -1.61
N PHE A 40 4.23 -4.69 -2.04
CA PHE A 40 3.78 -3.64 -1.13
C PHE A 40 2.45 -3.06 -1.53
N GLU A 41 1.74 -2.57 -0.52
CA GLU A 41 0.63 -1.66 -0.67
C GLU A 41 0.80 -0.56 0.39
N ILE A 42 1.10 0.65 -0.08
CA ILE A 42 1.27 1.82 0.76
C ILE A 42 0.39 2.94 0.25
N ASN A 43 -0.15 3.74 1.16
CA ASN A 43 -1.03 4.84 0.84
C ASN A 43 -0.66 6.11 1.61
N THR A 44 -1.12 7.24 1.08
CA THR A 44 -1.01 8.54 1.72
C THR A 44 -2.26 9.35 1.44
N GLN A 45 -2.61 10.25 2.36
CA GLN A 45 -3.72 11.18 2.21
C GLN A 45 -3.18 12.61 2.11
N ASN A 46 -3.76 13.42 1.22
CA ASN A 46 -3.43 14.84 1.14
C ASN A 46 -4.44 15.73 1.89
N ASN A 47 -4.13 17.02 2.00
CA ASN A 47 -4.96 17.99 2.73
C ASN A 47 -6.34 18.23 2.09
N SER A 48 -6.59 17.74 0.88
CA SER A 48 -7.90 17.82 0.21
C SER A 48 -8.76 16.58 0.49
N GLY A 49 -8.28 15.67 1.34
CA GLY A 49 -8.97 14.43 1.68
C GLY A 49 -8.82 13.33 0.63
N GLU A 50 -8.05 13.56 -0.43
CA GLU A 50 -7.78 12.56 -1.47
C GLU A 50 -6.77 11.53 -0.97
N VAL A 51 -6.87 10.30 -1.48
CA VAL A 51 -5.98 9.19 -1.13
C VAL A 51 -5.26 8.70 -2.39
N LEU A 52 -3.95 8.51 -2.27
CA LEU A 52 -3.10 7.86 -3.26
C LEU A 52 -2.61 6.54 -2.66
N THR A 53 -2.81 5.44 -3.39
CA THR A 53 -2.26 4.13 -3.05
C THR A 53 -1.27 3.73 -4.13
N LEU A 54 -0.06 3.37 -3.72
CA LEU A 54 0.93 2.70 -4.55
C LEU A 54 0.90 1.22 -4.22
N THR A 55 0.75 0.39 -5.24
CA THR A 55 0.74 -1.06 -5.09
C THR A 55 1.79 -1.66 -6.00
N CYS A 56 2.50 -2.64 -5.48
CA CYS A 56 3.40 -3.47 -6.24
C CYS A 56 3.06 -4.91 -5.91
N THR A 57 2.42 -5.58 -6.87
CA THR A 57 1.95 -6.97 -6.78
C THR A 57 1.83 -7.53 -8.18
N SER A 58 1.96 -8.85 -8.33
CA SER A 58 1.66 -9.55 -9.59
C SER A 58 2.44 -8.96 -10.79
N GLY A 59 3.71 -8.63 -10.58
CA GLY A 59 4.61 -8.23 -11.67
C GLY A 59 4.53 -6.76 -12.10
N LYS A 60 3.81 -5.88 -11.38
CA LYS A 60 3.57 -4.50 -11.84
C LYS A 60 3.46 -3.48 -10.71
N LEU A 61 3.94 -2.26 -10.99
CA LEU A 61 3.61 -1.06 -10.23
C LEU A 61 2.24 -0.54 -10.69
N ALA A 62 1.32 -0.46 -9.74
CA ALA A 62 -0.01 0.11 -9.93
C ALA A 62 -0.22 1.27 -8.98
N VAL A 63 -1.14 2.15 -9.37
CA VAL A 63 -1.52 3.31 -8.58
C VAL A 63 -3.04 3.40 -8.56
N ALA A 64 -3.60 3.70 -7.39
CA ALA A 64 -5.01 3.99 -7.22
C ALA A 64 -5.16 5.38 -6.60
N TYR A 65 -6.20 6.08 -7.04
CA TYR A 65 -6.56 7.41 -6.59
C TYR A 65 -8.02 7.40 -6.19
N SER A 66 -8.34 7.96 -5.02
CA SER A 66 -9.72 8.11 -4.57
C SER A 66 -9.97 9.44 -3.88
N VAL A 67 -11.23 9.86 -3.93
CA VAL A 67 -11.77 10.98 -3.16
C VAL A 67 -12.92 10.42 -2.34
N PRO A 68 -12.67 9.94 -1.10
CA PRO A 68 -13.67 9.23 -0.29
C PRO A 68 -14.96 10.04 -0.06
N ALA A 69 -14.85 11.37 0.08
CA ALA A 69 -15.99 12.26 0.26
C ALA A 69 -16.94 12.30 -0.97
N GLU A 70 -16.46 11.89 -2.14
CA GLU A 70 -17.20 11.92 -3.41
C GLU A 70 -17.55 10.51 -3.92
N ASP A 71 -17.24 9.46 -3.15
CA ASP A 71 -17.34 8.05 -3.59
C ASP A 71 -16.63 7.79 -4.93
N TYR A 72 -15.56 8.54 -5.20
CA TYR A 72 -14.79 8.44 -6.43
C TYR A 72 -13.54 7.59 -6.22
N ARG A 73 -13.32 6.60 -7.09
CA ARG A 73 -12.10 5.79 -7.12
C ARG A 73 -11.76 5.37 -8.55
N VAL A 74 -10.49 5.49 -8.88
CA VAL A 74 -9.90 5.01 -10.13
C VAL A 74 -8.56 4.35 -9.85
N SER A 75 -8.13 3.46 -10.76
CA SER A 75 -6.81 2.86 -10.68
C SER A 75 -6.20 2.73 -12.07
N SER A 76 -4.87 2.60 -12.12
CA SER A 76 -4.15 2.26 -13.35
C SER A 76 -4.58 0.92 -13.95
N LEU A 77 -5.24 0.06 -13.17
CA LEU A 77 -5.74 -1.23 -13.62
C LEU A 77 -7.18 -1.16 -14.14
N THR A 78 -7.95 -0.12 -13.80
CA THR A 78 -9.40 -0.08 -13.99
C THR A 78 -9.90 1.29 -14.45
N GLY A 79 -9.47 1.74 -15.63
CA GLY A 79 -10.17 2.82 -16.34
C GLY A 79 -9.45 4.17 -16.41
N LEU A 80 -8.14 4.24 -16.21
CA LEU A 80 -7.35 5.43 -16.55
C LEU A 80 -6.67 5.26 -17.91
N ALA A 81 -6.82 6.26 -18.77
CA ALA A 81 -6.06 6.35 -20.02
C ALA A 81 -4.64 6.82 -19.71
N GLU A 82 -3.63 6.06 -20.16
CA GLU A 82 -2.21 6.36 -19.95
C GLU A 82 -1.90 6.78 -18.50
N PRO A 83 -2.12 5.88 -17.51
CA PRO A 83 -1.92 6.21 -16.11
C PRO A 83 -0.43 6.43 -15.82
N GLY A 84 -0.14 7.42 -14.99
CA GLY A 84 1.22 7.73 -14.59
C GLY A 84 1.27 8.44 -13.25
N ILE A 85 2.48 8.85 -12.90
CA ILE A 85 2.74 9.62 -11.68
C ILE A 85 3.66 10.78 -12.01
N SER A 86 3.34 11.95 -11.47
CA SER A 86 4.19 13.12 -11.53
C SER A 86 4.98 13.22 -10.24
N VAL A 87 6.30 13.19 -10.31
CA VAL A 87 7.22 13.43 -9.19
C VAL A 87 7.88 14.77 -9.40
N ASN A 88 7.60 15.73 -8.51
CA ASN A 88 8.09 17.10 -8.58
C ASN A 88 7.88 17.79 -9.96
N GLY A 89 6.77 17.47 -10.63
CA GLY A 89 6.41 18.04 -11.93
C GLY A 89 6.91 17.25 -13.15
N THR A 90 7.75 16.24 -12.96
CA THR A 90 8.18 15.32 -14.03
C THR A 90 7.23 14.13 -14.08
N ASN A 91 6.65 13.87 -15.25
CA ASN A 91 5.75 12.73 -15.45
C ASN A 91 6.53 11.46 -15.75
N HIS A 92 6.09 10.36 -15.14
CA HIS A 92 6.61 9.03 -15.36
C HIS A 92 5.47 8.07 -15.67
N SER A 93 5.65 7.25 -16.70
CA SER A 93 4.87 6.02 -16.90
C SER A 93 5.13 5.05 -15.75
N LEU A 94 4.20 4.15 -15.46
CA LEU A 94 4.30 3.20 -14.34
C LEU A 94 5.26 2.04 -14.61
N ASP A 95 6.53 2.37 -14.80
CA ASP A 95 7.64 1.47 -15.09
C ASP A 95 8.78 1.64 -14.05
N GLU A 96 9.95 1.07 -14.35
CA GLU A 96 11.14 1.15 -13.50
C GLU A 96 11.59 2.59 -13.24
N MET A 97 11.36 3.52 -14.18
CA MET A 97 11.71 4.92 -13.98
C MET A 97 10.79 5.60 -12.97
N ALA A 98 9.49 5.32 -13.01
CA ALA A 98 8.57 5.78 -11.96
C ALA A 98 8.97 5.21 -10.60
N PHE A 99 9.25 3.91 -10.52
CA PHE A 99 9.67 3.29 -9.27
C PHE A 99 10.95 3.95 -8.72
N THR A 100 11.95 4.15 -9.58
CA THR A 100 13.22 4.80 -9.23
C THR A 100 12.99 6.25 -8.76
N ALA A 101 12.15 7.00 -9.47
CA ALA A 101 11.82 8.38 -9.11
C ALA A 101 11.08 8.46 -7.75
N LEU A 102 10.13 7.56 -7.50
CA LEU A 102 9.41 7.46 -6.23
C LEU A 102 10.35 7.12 -5.08
N LYS A 103 11.23 6.14 -5.28
CA LYS A 103 12.23 5.74 -4.29
C LYS A 103 13.25 6.85 -4.03
N ALA A 104 13.57 7.69 -5.01
CA ALA A 104 14.53 8.80 -4.87
C ALA A 104 13.93 10.09 -4.28
N THR A 105 12.65 10.11 -3.90
CA THR A 105 12.00 11.30 -3.33
C THR A 105 12.59 11.74 -2.00
N SER A 106 12.51 13.05 -1.74
CA SER A 106 12.81 13.68 -0.46
C SER A 106 11.53 14.14 0.25
N GLU A 107 11.63 14.55 1.51
CA GLU A 107 10.49 15.05 2.28
C GLU A 107 9.81 16.30 1.70
N LYS A 108 10.49 17.02 0.80
CA LYS A 108 9.98 18.25 0.16
C LYS A 108 9.31 17.96 -1.18
N ASP A 109 9.48 16.76 -1.71
CA ASP A 109 8.94 16.42 -3.02
C ASP A 109 7.43 16.22 -2.97
N VAL A 110 6.82 16.44 -4.13
CA VAL A 110 5.38 16.39 -4.34
C VAL A 110 5.08 15.34 -5.37
N ILE A 111 4.00 14.60 -5.11
CA ILE A 111 3.52 13.53 -5.98
C ILE A 111 2.11 13.89 -6.45
N LYS A 112 1.80 13.59 -7.71
CA LYS A 112 0.44 13.66 -8.26
C LYS A 112 0.16 12.45 -9.13
N MET A 113 -1.03 11.90 -9.01
CA MET A 113 -1.58 10.97 -9.99
C MET A 113 -1.82 11.68 -11.33
N THR A 114 -1.48 11.02 -12.44
CA THR A 114 -1.71 11.54 -13.79
C THR A 114 -2.49 10.56 -14.67
N SER A 115 -3.17 11.11 -15.67
CA SER A 115 -3.79 10.39 -16.79
C SER A 115 -3.58 11.22 -18.04
N MET A 116 -3.17 10.58 -19.14
CA MET A 116 -2.78 11.26 -20.39
C MET A 116 -1.80 12.42 -20.14
N ASN A 117 -0.82 12.21 -19.25
CA ASN A 117 0.17 13.21 -18.81
C ASN A 117 -0.39 14.47 -18.11
N ALA A 118 -1.69 14.52 -17.81
CA ALA A 118 -2.30 15.58 -17.02
C ALA A 118 -2.48 15.12 -15.57
N ALA A 119 -2.21 16.01 -14.61
CA ALA A 119 -2.48 15.71 -13.21
C ALA A 119 -3.98 15.68 -12.93
N ILE A 120 -4.47 14.58 -12.35
CA ILE A 120 -5.89 14.37 -12.00
C ILE A 120 -6.16 14.50 -10.49
N SER A 121 -5.10 14.74 -9.71
CA SER A 121 -5.15 14.85 -8.25
C SER A 121 -4.46 16.14 -7.77
N LYS A 122 -4.75 16.52 -6.53
CA LYS A 122 -3.99 17.53 -5.79
C LYS A 122 -2.65 16.95 -5.34
N LYS A 123 -1.85 17.78 -4.68
CA LYS A 123 -0.48 17.47 -4.27
C LYS A 123 -0.49 16.49 -3.09
N PHE A 124 0.16 15.35 -3.24
CA PHE A 124 0.55 14.48 -2.13
C PHE A 124 1.98 14.79 -1.69
N SER A 125 2.24 14.64 -0.39
CA SER A 125 3.58 14.77 0.16
C SER A 125 4.37 13.48 -0.01
N ALA A 126 5.61 13.56 -0.46
CA ALA A 126 6.52 12.41 -0.50
C ALA A 126 7.21 12.12 0.85
N LYS A 127 6.87 12.85 1.92
CA LYS A 127 7.52 12.69 3.23
C LYS A 127 7.37 11.28 3.79
N GLY A 128 8.50 10.56 3.83
CA GLY A 128 8.61 9.18 4.28
C GLY A 128 8.53 8.11 3.18
N LEU A 129 8.30 8.50 1.92
CA LEU A 129 8.20 7.53 0.81
C LEU A 129 9.54 6.83 0.52
N ASN A 130 10.65 7.57 0.52
CA ASN A 130 11.99 7.00 0.36
C ASN A 130 12.30 5.97 1.46
N GLU A 131 11.92 6.28 2.72
CA GLU A 131 12.09 5.37 3.86
C GLU A 131 11.23 4.12 3.70
N ALA A 132 9.97 4.28 3.30
CA ALA A 132 9.08 3.15 3.03
C ALA A 132 9.68 2.22 1.97
N LEU A 133 10.17 2.76 0.86
CA LEU A 133 10.67 1.96 -0.27
C LEU A 133 12.16 1.57 -0.15
N ALA A 134 12.83 1.84 0.97
CA ALA A 134 14.28 1.69 1.12
C ALA A 134 14.78 0.28 0.76
N ASP A 135 14.11 -0.75 1.28
CA ASP A 135 14.48 -2.16 1.08
C ASP A 135 13.77 -2.83 -0.10
N THR A 136 12.94 -2.09 -0.84
CA THR A 136 12.22 -2.61 -2.00
C THR A 136 13.01 -2.35 -3.28
N SER A 137 13.12 -3.37 -4.16
CA SER A 137 13.69 -3.22 -5.50
C SER A 137 12.61 -3.28 -6.59
N TRP A 138 12.91 -2.77 -7.78
CA TRP A 138 12.04 -2.97 -8.93
C TRP A 138 11.87 -4.46 -9.26
N GLN A 139 12.94 -5.25 -9.11
CA GLN A 139 12.93 -6.70 -9.32
C GLN A 139 11.97 -7.41 -8.37
N ASN A 140 11.84 -6.96 -7.12
CA ASN A 140 10.83 -7.49 -6.20
C ASN A 140 9.42 -7.28 -6.77
N CYS A 141 9.23 -6.21 -7.55
CA CYS A 141 7.94 -5.89 -8.15
C CYS A 141 7.57 -6.72 -9.36
N ILE A 142 8.56 -6.99 -10.23
CA ILE A 142 8.33 -7.63 -11.53
C ILE A 142 8.55 -9.15 -11.55
N ASN A 143 9.29 -9.71 -10.59
CA ASN A 143 9.59 -11.14 -10.55
C ASN A 143 8.49 -11.93 -9.83
N HIS A 144 7.35 -12.11 -10.49
CA HIS A 144 6.23 -12.96 -10.06
C HIS A 144 5.70 -13.82 -11.21
#